data_AF-A0A2C9KTM9-F1
#
_entry.id   AF-A0A2C9KTM9-F1
#
_cell.length_a   1.000
_cell.length_b   1.000
_cell.length_c   1.000
_cell.angle_alpha   90.00
_cell.angle_beta   90.00
_cell.angle_gamma   90.00
#
_symmetry.space_group_name_H-M   'P 1'
#
loop_
_entity.id
_entity.type
_entity.pdbx_description
1 polymer ?
#
loop_
_entity_poly.entity_id
_entity_poly.type
_entity_poly.pdbx_seq_one_letter_code
_entity_poly.pdbx_strand_id
1 'polypeptide(L)'
;IQLPTYIENVRDKLAENLHETWAMNKIDQGWSFGESRDPERKINPSINSLDKLPISEKKYIITVAFETLRTLLALGYHVAMIPQEQPNNRLKMLKLGNNYLQTNGYKPNPLDLSGIILNEKMQELVDLLAENTHNVWAKDRIKHGWTYGLHEDPVNKRTPHLVPYNKVDEHIKKANRDTSTEAVRTLLAYGYSIEAPTSETGESGTA
;
A
#
# COMPACT_ATOMS: atom_id res chain seq x y z
N ILE A 1 0.28 -9.61 -17.17
CA ILE A 1 -0.39 -10.61 -16.30
C ILE A 1 -1.81 -10.09 -16.07
N GLN A 2 -2.81 -10.82 -16.55
CA GLN A 2 -4.22 -10.53 -16.24
C GLN A 2 -4.53 -11.09 -14.85
N LEU A 3 -5.24 -10.32 -14.02
CA LEU A 3 -5.61 -10.81 -12.68
C LEU A 3 -6.81 -11.77 -12.79
N PRO A 4 -6.81 -12.88 -12.03
CA PRO A 4 -8.02 -13.67 -11.82
C PRO A 4 -9.14 -12.82 -11.20
N THR A 5 -10.40 -13.08 -11.57
CA THR A 5 -11.58 -12.29 -11.12
C THR A 5 -11.72 -12.21 -9.60
N TYR A 6 -11.36 -13.28 -8.86
CA TYR A 6 -11.40 -13.25 -7.39
C TYR A 6 -10.36 -12.28 -6.79
N ILE A 7 -9.23 -12.06 -7.47
CA ILE A 7 -8.22 -11.06 -7.07
C ILE A 7 -8.71 -9.64 -7.41
N GLU A 8 -9.46 -9.48 -8.49
CA GLU A 8 -10.09 -8.18 -8.82
C GLU A 8 -11.10 -7.76 -7.74
N ASN A 9 -11.80 -8.71 -7.11
CA ASN A 9 -12.76 -8.41 -6.04
C ASN A 9 -12.09 -7.82 -4.79
N VAL A 10 -10.88 -8.28 -4.43
CA VAL A 10 -10.13 -7.72 -3.29
C VAL A 10 -9.38 -6.43 -3.63
N ARG A 11 -9.11 -6.17 -4.91
CA ARG A 11 -8.45 -4.92 -5.36
C ARG A 11 -9.16 -3.68 -4.82
N ASP A 12 -10.46 -3.58 -5.02
CA ASP A 12 -11.21 -2.38 -4.64
C ASP A 12 -11.29 -2.23 -3.12
N LYS A 13 -11.32 -3.36 -2.40
CA LYS A 13 -11.28 -3.38 -0.93
C LYS A 13 -9.91 -3.03 -0.36
N LEU A 14 -8.85 -3.49 -1.01
CA LEU A 14 -7.49 -3.06 -0.70
C LEU A 14 -7.31 -1.56 -0.96
N ALA A 15 -7.77 -1.07 -2.10
CA ALA A 15 -7.73 0.35 -2.46
C ALA A 15 -8.49 1.22 -1.45
N GLU A 16 -9.69 0.80 -1.05
CA GLU A 16 -10.51 1.45 -0.04
C GLU A 16 -9.75 1.51 1.29
N ASN A 17 -9.26 0.38 1.82
CA ASN A 17 -8.56 0.38 3.10
C ASN A 17 -7.27 1.22 3.09
N LEU A 18 -6.46 1.14 2.03
CA LEU A 18 -5.25 1.95 1.90
C LEU A 18 -5.57 3.45 1.89
N HIS A 19 -6.68 3.86 1.26
CA HIS A 19 -7.13 5.24 1.25
C HIS A 19 -7.63 5.70 2.62
N GLU A 20 -8.38 4.85 3.33
CA GLU A 20 -8.83 5.13 4.70
C GLU A 20 -7.65 5.32 5.67
N THR A 21 -6.62 4.46 5.59
CA THR A 21 -5.42 4.60 6.42
C THR A 21 -4.60 5.82 6.03
N TRP A 22 -4.46 6.11 4.73
CA TRP A 22 -3.82 7.34 4.26
C TRP A 22 -4.51 8.57 4.83
N ALA A 23 -5.85 8.63 4.78
CA ALA A 23 -6.62 9.75 5.29
C ALA A 23 -6.47 9.90 6.81
N MET A 24 -6.53 8.79 7.55
CA MET A 24 -6.26 8.78 9.00
C MET A 24 -4.87 9.36 9.32
N ASN A 25 -3.82 8.85 8.68
CA ASN A 25 -2.44 9.30 8.90
C ASN A 25 -2.25 10.78 8.53
N LYS A 26 -2.96 11.27 7.52
CA LYS A 26 -2.95 12.70 7.16
C LYS A 26 -3.60 13.55 8.23
N ILE A 27 -4.72 13.12 8.79
CA ILE A 27 -5.37 13.82 9.89
C ILE A 27 -4.47 13.83 11.14
N ASP A 28 -3.78 12.74 11.45
CA ASP A 28 -2.79 12.70 12.54
C ASP A 28 -1.64 13.69 12.35
N GLN A 29 -1.25 13.96 11.10
CA GLN A 29 -0.26 14.98 10.74
C GLN A 29 -0.84 16.41 10.78
N GLY A 30 -2.11 16.58 11.17
CA GLY A 30 -2.82 17.84 11.23
C GLY A 30 -3.39 18.32 9.91
N TRP A 31 -3.52 17.45 8.91
CA TRP A 31 -4.23 17.80 7.68
C TRP A 31 -5.74 17.72 7.87
N SER A 32 -6.47 18.57 7.16
CA SER A 32 -7.93 18.60 7.20
C SER A 32 -8.54 18.71 5.80
N PHE A 33 -9.83 18.35 5.72
CA PHE A 33 -10.58 18.51 4.49
C PHE A 33 -10.80 19.99 4.14
N GLY A 34 -10.72 20.30 2.84
CA GLY A 34 -11.22 21.54 2.25
C GLY A 34 -11.22 21.44 0.73
N GLU A 35 -12.05 22.24 0.05
CA GLU A 35 -12.32 22.09 -1.38
C GLU A 35 -11.10 22.35 -2.27
N SER A 36 -10.18 23.20 -1.81
CA SER A 36 -8.95 23.55 -2.53
C SER A 36 -7.74 23.10 -1.74
N ARG A 37 -6.80 22.42 -2.42
CA ARG A 37 -5.55 21.96 -1.80
C ARG A 37 -4.69 23.15 -1.41
N ASP A 38 -4.31 23.22 -0.14
CA ASP A 38 -3.43 24.26 0.42
C ASP A 38 -2.43 23.59 1.37
N PRO A 39 -1.19 23.33 0.91
CA PRO A 39 -0.18 22.66 1.74
C PRO A 39 0.27 23.48 2.96
N GLU A 40 0.26 24.81 2.89
CA GLU A 40 0.70 25.68 4.00
C GLU A 40 -0.29 25.60 5.16
N ARG A 41 -1.58 25.55 4.84
CA ARG A 41 -2.66 25.38 5.82
C ARG A 41 -3.01 23.92 6.10
N LYS A 42 -2.27 22.98 5.51
CA LYS A 42 -2.52 21.52 5.57
C LYS A 42 -3.95 21.13 5.16
N ILE A 43 -4.46 21.73 4.10
CA ILE A 43 -5.78 21.40 3.55
C ILE A 43 -5.61 20.45 2.36
N ASN A 44 -6.36 19.35 2.35
CA ASN A 44 -6.38 18.42 1.23
C ASN A 44 -7.80 17.94 0.88
N PRO A 45 -8.31 18.21 -0.34
CA PRO A 45 -9.64 17.78 -0.76
C PRO A 45 -9.82 16.26 -0.81
N SER A 46 -8.72 15.51 -0.93
CA SER A 46 -8.75 14.05 -1.01
C SER A 46 -9.02 13.38 0.35
N ILE A 47 -9.10 14.13 1.47
CA ILE A 47 -9.55 13.63 2.78
C ILE A 47 -11.08 13.50 2.75
N ASN A 48 -11.54 12.50 2.02
CA ASN A 48 -12.93 12.17 1.78
C ASN A 48 -13.04 10.68 1.47
N SER A 49 -14.26 10.14 1.41
CA SER A 49 -14.47 8.74 1.04
C SER A 49 -14.06 8.49 -0.42
N LEU A 50 -13.52 7.30 -0.69
CA LEU A 50 -12.94 6.94 -1.99
C LEU A 50 -13.95 7.09 -3.16
N ASP A 51 -15.24 6.88 -2.89
CA ASP A 51 -16.33 7.02 -3.87
C ASP A 51 -16.60 8.46 -4.28
N LYS A 52 -16.25 9.44 -3.42
CA LYS A 52 -16.46 10.87 -3.65
C LYS A 52 -15.25 11.58 -4.26
N LEU A 53 -14.15 10.86 -4.48
CA LEU A 53 -12.97 11.43 -5.13
C LEU A 53 -13.19 11.64 -6.62
N PRO A 54 -12.44 12.59 -7.24
CA PRO A 54 -12.38 12.71 -8.69
C PRO A 54 -12.03 11.38 -9.35
N ILE A 55 -12.62 11.11 -10.53
CA ILE A 55 -12.43 9.85 -11.26
C ILE A 55 -10.94 9.54 -11.50
N SER A 56 -10.13 10.55 -11.80
CA SER A 56 -8.69 10.41 -12.00
C SER A 56 -7.96 9.93 -10.73
N GLU A 57 -8.27 10.52 -9.58
CA GLU A 57 -7.67 10.14 -8.28
C GLU A 57 -8.11 8.74 -7.87
N LYS A 58 -9.42 8.45 -7.95
CA LYS A 58 -9.96 7.12 -7.68
C LYS A 58 -9.31 6.06 -8.56
N LYS A 59 -9.17 6.33 -9.86
CA LYS A 59 -8.50 5.43 -10.80
C LYS A 59 -7.04 5.21 -10.45
N TYR A 60 -6.33 6.26 -10.03
CA TYR A 60 -4.94 6.14 -9.58
C TYR A 60 -4.82 5.22 -8.36
N ILE A 61 -5.63 5.41 -7.32
CA ILE A 61 -5.61 4.59 -6.10
C ILE A 61 -5.92 3.12 -6.42
N ILE A 62 -6.94 2.86 -7.24
CA ILE A 62 -7.29 1.50 -7.68
C ILE A 62 -6.13 0.88 -8.49
N THR A 63 -5.45 1.68 -9.31
CA THR A 63 -4.29 1.21 -10.08
C THR A 63 -3.14 0.83 -9.15
N VAL A 64 -2.87 1.59 -8.10
CA VAL A 64 -1.84 1.24 -7.11
C VAL A 64 -2.17 -0.10 -6.44
N ALA A 65 -3.41 -0.31 -5.99
CA ALA A 65 -3.82 -1.59 -5.41
C ALA A 65 -3.71 -2.76 -6.42
N PHE A 66 -4.10 -2.52 -7.67
CA PHE A 66 -3.94 -3.49 -8.75
C PHE A 66 -2.47 -3.87 -8.99
N GLU A 67 -1.59 -2.88 -9.02
CA GLU A 67 -0.16 -3.07 -9.26
C GLU A 67 0.52 -3.81 -8.11
N THR A 68 0.09 -3.58 -6.87
CA THR A 68 0.50 -4.38 -5.70
C THR A 68 0.12 -5.85 -5.90
N LEU A 69 -1.14 -6.13 -6.24
CA LEU A 69 -1.62 -7.50 -6.48
C LEU A 69 -0.91 -8.17 -7.67
N ARG A 70 -0.68 -7.41 -8.75
CA ARG A 70 0.07 -7.90 -9.91
C ARG A 70 1.51 -8.25 -9.55
N THR A 71 2.14 -7.44 -8.69
CA THR A 71 3.50 -7.68 -8.21
C THR A 71 3.58 -8.95 -7.38
N LEU A 72 2.61 -9.20 -6.49
CA LEU A 72 2.53 -10.46 -5.73
C LEU A 72 2.58 -11.68 -6.66
N LEU A 73 1.73 -11.69 -7.70
CA LEU A 73 1.71 -12.79 -8.66
C LEU A 73 2.99 -12.89 -9.48
N ALA A 74 3.58 -11.75 -9.86
CA ALA A 74 4.84 -11.72 -10.61
C ALA A 74 6.04 -12.23 -9.78
N LEU A 75 5.99 -12.07 -8.46
CA LEU A 75 6.96 -12.64 -7.52
C LEU A 75 6.73 -14.16 -7.28
N GLY A 76 5.74 -14.77 -7.93
CA GLY A 76 5.43 -16.19 -7.82
C GLY A 76 4.59 -16.56 -6.59
N TYR A 77 4.08 -15.58 -5.83
CA TYR A 77 3.19 -15.85 -4.71
C TYR A 77 1.82 -16.30 -5.20
N HIS A 78 1.29 -17.34 -4.56
CA HIS A 78 -0.07 -17.79 -4.79
C HIS A 78 -1.01 -17.07 -3.81
N VAL A 79 -2.01 -16.36 -4.36
CA VAL A 79 -3.03 -15.68 -3.58
C VAL A 79 -4.35 -16.40 -3.82
N ALA A 80 -4.96 -16.95 -2.77
CA ALA A 80 -6.22 -17.67 -2.86
C ALA A 80 -7.20 -17.17 -1.80
N MET A 81 -8.49 -17.13 -2.14
CA MET A 81 -9.53 -16.85 -1.15
C MET A 81 -9.79 -18.13 -0.37
N ILE A 82 -9.59 -18.10 0.95
CA ILE A 82 -9.97 -19.23 1.81
C ILE A 82 -11.47 -19.06 2.13
N PRO A 83 -12.34 -20.02 1.78
CA PRO A 83 -13.72 -20.01 2.23
C PRO A 83 -13.71 -20.02 3.75
N GLN A 84 -14.15 -18.91 4.36
CA GLN A 84 -14.17 -18.76 5.81
C GLN A 84 -15.11 -19.82 6.41
N GLU A 85 -14.57 -20.78 7.17
CA GLU A 85 -15.37 -21.75 7.95
C GLU A 85 -16.01 -21.12 9.21
N GLN A 86 -15.71 -19.85 9.51
CA GLN A 86 -16.08 -19.18 10.75
C GLN A 86 -17.20 -18.14 10.53
N PRO A 87 -18.42 -18.36 11.05
CA PRO A 87 -19.57 -17.47 10.86
C PRO A 87 -19.44 -16.08 11.53
N ASN A 88 -18.41 -15.86 12.36
CA ASN A 88 -18.22 -14.64 13.16
C ASN A 88 -16.96 -13.82 12.81
N ASN A 89 -16.28 -14.10 11.69
CA ASN A 89 -15.08 -13.35 11.31
C ASN A 89 -15.41 -11.99 10.65
N ARG A 90 -16.19 -11.15 11.35
CA ARG A 90 -16.46 -9.77 10.92
C ARG A 90 -15.16 -8.98 11.00
N LEU A 91 -14.83 -8.30 9.90
CA LEU A 91 -13.74 -7.35 9.83
C LEU A 91 -13.85 -6.33 10.97
N LYS A 92 -12.79 -6.20 11.76
CA LYS A 92 -12.70 -5.19 12.80
C LYS A 92 -12.21 -3.89 12.18
N MET A 93 -12.88 -2.80 12.53
CA MET A 93 -12.49 -1.44 12.11
C MET A 93 -11.89 -0.70 13.30
N LEU A 94 -10.95 0.20 13.05
CA LEU A 94 -10.39 1.05 14.10
C LEU A 94 -11.45 2.02 14.63
N LYS A 95 -11.57 2.12 15.96
CA LYS A 95 -12.50 3.05 16.61
C LYS A 95 -11.86 4.43 16.74
N LEU A 96 -12.01 5.25 15.70
CA LEU A 96 -11.53 6.64 15.72
C LEU A 96 -12.47 7.58 16.46
N GLY A 97 -11.87 8.44 17.30
CA GLY A 97 -12.56 9.49 18.06
C GLY A 97 -13.11 10.62 17.18
N ASN A 98 -13.85 11.55 17.79
CA ASN A 98 -14.47 12.67 17.08
C ASN A 98 -13.44 13.68 16.53
N ASN A 99 -12.20 13.64 17.01
CA ASN A 99 -11.10 14.45 16.48
C ASN A 99 -10.76 14.11 15.01
N TYR A 100 -11.17 12.94 14.51
CA TYR A 100 -10.99 12.57 13.10
C TYR A 100 -12.15 13.01 12.19
N LEU A 101 -13.28 13.45 12.76
CA LEU A 101 -14.43 13.89 11.98
C LEU A 101 -14.12 15.21 11.28
N GLN A 102 -14.17 15.19 9.95
CA GLN A 102 -13.92 16.34 9.10
C GLN A 102 -15.20 17.17 8.88
N THR A 103 -15.02 18.41 8.40
CA THR A 103 -16.12 19.37 8.17
C THR A 103 -17.13 18.92 7.11
N ASN A 104 -16.73 18.05 6.19
CA ASN A 104 -17.60 17.40 5.21
C ASN A 104 -18.33 16.15 5.76
N GLY A 105 -18.23 15.87 7.05
CA GLY A 105 -18.82 14.70 7.71
C GLY A 105 -18.07 13.39 7.46
N TYR A 106 -16.95 13.41 6.74
CA TYR A 106 -16.11 12.23 6.56
C TYR A 106 -15.30 11.95 7.82
N LYS A 107 -15.27 10.69 8.23
CA LYS A 107 -14.38 10.19 9.27
C LYS A 107 -13.75 8.90 8.74
N PRO A 108 -12.41 8.80 8.65
CA PRO A 108 -11.80 7.59 8.16
C PRO A 108 -12.21 6.37 8.99
N ASN A 109 -12.27 5.22 8.33
CA ASN A 109 -12.64 3.97 8.98
C ASN A 109 -11.75 2.82 8.45
N PRO A 110 -10.43 2.85 8.72
CA PRO A 110 -9.54 1.76 8.31
C PRO A 110 -9.76 0.49 9.14
N LEU A 111 -9.32 -0.65 8.59
CA LEU A 111 -9.31 -1.93 9.28
C LEU A 111 -8.38 -1.90 10.50
N ASP A 112 -8.81 -2.55 11.57
CA ASP A 112 -7.94 -2.89 12.70
C ASP A 112 -7.15 -4.16 12.36
N LEU A 113 -5.90 -3.94 11.92
CA LEU A 113 -4.98 -4.99 11.51
C LEU A 113 -4.03 -5.43 12.64
N SER A 114 -4.19 -4.90 13.86
CA SER A 114 -3.27 -5.15 14.98
C SER A 114 -3.21 -6.62 15.39
N GLY A 115 -4.32 -7.36 15.20
CA GLY A 115 -4.39 -8.80 15.50
C GLY A 115 -3.76 -9.72 14.45
N ILE A 116 -3.29 -9.18 13.31
CA ILE A 116 -2.73 -9.98 12.22
C ILE A 116 -1.21 -10.00 12.31
N ILE A 117 -0.68 -11.15 12.72
CA ILE A 117 0.76 -11.40 12.82
C ILE A 117 1.22 -12.05 11.52
N LEU A 118 2.21 -11.44 10.87
CA LEU A 118 2.81 -11.98 9.66
C LEU A 118 3.93 -12.95 10.03
N ASN A 119 3.96 -14.11 9.36
CA ASN A 119 5.07 -15.06 9.48
C ASN A 119 6.32 -14.58 8.70
N GLU A 120 7.44 -15.28 8.85
CA GLU A 120 8.73 -14.91 8.24
C GLU A 120 8.64 -14.77 6.71
N LYS A 121 8.01 -15.73 6.02
CA LYS A 121 7.81 -15.69 4.57
C LYS A 121 6.99 -14.47 4.12
N MET A 122 6.01 -14.07 4.91
CA MET A 122 5.23 -12.84 4.65
C MET A 122 6.03 -11.57 4.95
N GLN A 123 6.99 -11.60 5.88
CA GLN A 123 7.91 -10.48 6.10
C GLN A 123 8.87 -10.31 4.92
N GLU A 124 9.39 -11.41 4.37
CA GLU A 124 10.20 -11.38 3.14
C GLU A 124 9.40 -10.80 1.96
N LEU A 125 8.14 -11.19 1.81
CA LEU A 125 7.23 -10.61 0.82
C LEU A 125 7.06 -9.10 1.00
N VAL A 126 6.90 -8.64 2.24
CA VAL A 126 6.78 -7.22 2.57
C VAL A 126 8.02 -6.46 2.12
N ASP A 127 9.22 -7.02 2.33
CA ASP A 127 10.47 -6.39 1.93
C ASP A 127 10.60 -6.34 0.39
N LEU A 128 10.21 -7.42 -0.31
CA LEU A 128 10.16 -7.45 -1.79
C LEU A 128 9.18 -6.41 -2.37
N LEU A 129 8.01 -6.25 -1.75
CA LEU A 129 7.04 -5.22 -2.17
C LEU A 129 7.54 -3.80 -1.89
N ALA A 130 8.20 -3.60 -0.75
CA ALA A 130 8.77 -2.31 -0.38
C ALA A 130 9.90 -1.89 -1.32
N GLU A 131 10.75 -2.85 -1.71
CA GLU A 131 11.77 -2.67 -2.74
C GLU A 131 11.14 -2.35 -4.11
N ASN A 132 10.14 -3.13 -4.53
CA ASN A 132 9.46 -2.88 -5.80
C ASN A 132 8.81 -1.48 -5.84
N THR A 133 8.21 -1.04 -4.73
CA THR A 133 7.63 0.30 -4.60
C THR A 133 8.68 1.39 -4.86
N HIS A 134 9.86 1.24 -4.26
CA HIS A 134 10.99 2.15 -4.51
C HIS A 134 11.46 2.09 -5.97
N ASN A 135 11.61 0.90 -6.53
CA ASN A 135 12.09 0.70 -7.89
C ASN A 135 11.13 1.29 -8.93
N VAL A 136 9.82 1.20 -8.71
CA VAL A 136 8.80 1.84 -9.56
C VAL A 136 8.90 3.36 -9.46
N TRP A 137 9.03 3.92 -8.26
CA TRP A 137 9.25 5.35 -8.06
C TRP A 137 10.54 5.83 -8.77
N ALA A 138 11.65 5.11 -8.59
CA ALA A 138 12.93 5.46 -9.19
C ALA A 138 12.86 5.40 -10.73
N LYS A 139 12.23 4.37 -11.29
CA LYS A 139 12.00 4.22 -12.73
C LYS A 139 11.19 5.38 -13.29
N ASP A 140 10.12 5.78 -12.61
CA ASP A 140 9.28 6.90 -13.05
C ASP A 140 10.05 8.23 -12.98
N ARG A 141 10.81 8.45 -11.90
CA ARG A 141 11.69 9.62 -11.76
C ARG A 141 12.71 9.71 -12.90
N ILE A 142 13.44 8.63 -13.16
CA ILE A 142 14.43 8.56 -14.25
C ILE A 142 13.77 8.84 -15.60
N LYS A 143 12.61 8.26 -15.87
CA LYS A 143 11.85 8.50 -17.10
C LYS A 143 11.50 9.98 -17.28
N HIS A 144 11.23 10.70 -16.20
CA HIS A 144 10.94 12.14 -16.20
C HIS A 144 12.19 13.03 -16.14
N GLY A 145 13.39 12.44 -16.32
CA GLY A 145 14.67 13.14 -16.37
C GLY A 145 15.26 13.47 -15.00
N TRP A 146 14.80 12.82 -13.93
CA TRP A 146 15.42 12.99 -12.62
C TRP A 146 16.75 12.22 -12.53
N THR A 147 17.70 12.81 -11.82
CA THR A 147 19.03 12.24 -11.61
C THR A 147 19.39 12.22 -10.12
N TYR A 148 20.47 11.54 -9.79
CA TYR A 148 20.99 11.54 -8.43
C TYR A 148 21.59 12.91 -8.06
N GLY A 149 21.36 13.35 -6.82
CA GLY A 149 21.99 14.52 -6.23
C GLY A 149 22.19 14.36 -4.73
N LEU A 150 23.09 15.14 -4.14
CA LEU A 150 23.34 15.07 -2.68
C LEU A 150 22.18 15.66 -1.85
N HIS A 151 21.37 16.51 -2.47
CA HIS A 151 20.24 17.19 -1.86
C HIS A 151 19.04 17.18 -2.82
N GLU A 152 17.85 17.37 -2.26
CA GLU A 152 16.63 17.51 -3.05
C GLU A 152 16.68 18.83 -3.82
N ASP A 153 16.59 18.76 -5.15
CA ASP A 153 16.62 19.91 -6.05
C ASP A 153 15.58 19.71 -7.16
N PRO A 154 14.33 20.16 -6.95
CA PRO A 154 13.27 20.00 -7.94
C PRO A 154 13.51 20.78 -9.23
N VAL A 155 14.30 21.87 -9.18
CA VAL A 155 14.57 22.73 -10.35
C VAL A 155 15.48 21.98 -11.33
N ASN A 156 16.56 21.40 -10.83
CA ASN A 156 17.47 20.59 -11.64
C ASN A 156 17.09 19.10 -11.69
N LYS A 157 15.92 18.74 -11.13
CA LYS A 157 15.39 17.38 -11.03
C LYS A 157 16.41 16.41 -10.41
N ARG A 158 16.95 16.74 -9.24
CA ARG A 158 17.89 15.89 -8.50
C ARG A 158 17.30 15.48 -7.16
N THR A 159 17.56 14.24 -6.75
CA THR A 159 17.13 13.72 -5.46
C THR A 159 18.18 12.76 -4.88
N PRO A 160 18.44 12.79 -3.56
CA PRO A 160 19.37 11.87 -2.92
C PRO A 160 18.85 10.44 -2.84
N HIS A 161 17.54 10.26 -3.01
CA HIS A 161 16.90 8.97 -2.86
C HIS A 161 16.97 8.12 -4.14
N LEU A 162 17.50 8.65 -5.25
CA LEU A 162 17.65 7.91 -6.51
C LEU A 162 18.89 6.99 -6.46
N VAL A 163 18.84 6.02 -5.55
CA VAL A 163 19.87 5.00 -5.30
C VAL A 163 19.20 3.62 -5.24
N PRO A 164 19.97 2.51 -5.38
CA PRO A 164 19.42 1.17 -5.17
C PRO A 164 18.78 1.04 -3.79
N TYR A 165 17.70 0.25 -3.67
CA TYR A 165 16.88 0.19 -2.46
C TYR A 165 17.68 -0.10 -1.17
N ASN A 166 18.70 -0.96 -1.25
CA ASN A 166 19.58 -1.26 -0.12
C ASN A 166 20.34 -0.05 0.45
N LYS A 167 20.55 1.01 -0.35
CA LYS A 167 21.24 2.26 0.03
C LYS A 167 20.29 3.42 0.35
N VAL A 168 18.98 3.20 0.26
CA VAL A 168 17.99 4.22 0.62
C VAL A 168 18.00 4.44 2.13
N ASP A 169 17.67 5.66 2.54
CA ASP A 169 17.55 6.01 3.96
C ASP A 169 16.53 5.13 4.69
N GLU A 170 16.87 4.75 5.91
CA GLU A 170 16.05 3.84 6.73
C GLU A 170 14.63 4.37 7.00
N HIS A 171 14.45 5.69 7.04
CA HIS A 171 13.12 6.29 7.22
C HIS A 171 12.19 6.02 6.02
N ILE A 172 12.71 6.06 4.79
CA ILE A 172 11.95 5.77 3.57
C ILE A 172 11.71 4.28 3.46
N LYS A 173 12.74 3.45 3.74
CA LYS A 173 12.58 2.00 3.78
C LYS A 173 11.47 1.62 4.75
N LYS A 174 11.47 2.19 5.95
CA LYS A 174 10.42 1.98 6.95
C LYS A 174 9.04 2.39 6.43
N ALA A 175 8.90 3.57 5.80
CA ALA A 175 7.62 4.00 5.25
C ALA A 175 7.08 3.06 4.15
N ASN A 176 7.95 2.62 3.24
CA ASN A 176 7.59 1.64 2.21
C ASN A 176 7.20 0.29 2.83
N ARG A 177 7.95 -0.16 3.83
CA ARG A 177 7.70 -1.40 4.55
C ARG A 177 6.39 -1.37 5.33
N ASP A 178 6.07 -0.24 5.98
CA ASP A 178 4.82 -0.04 6.69
C ASP A 178 3.63 -0.14 5.71
N THR A 179 3.72 0.50 4.55
CA THR A 179 2.69 0.44 3.49
C THR A 179 2.52 -0.99 2.94
N SER A 180 3.62 -1.68 2.65
CA SER A 180 3.59 -3.07 2.19
C SER A 180 3.03 -4.02 3.26
N THR A 181 3.39 -3.83 4.53
CA THR A 181 2.87 -4.60 5.66
C THR A 181 1.36 -4.44 5.77
N GLU A 182 0.86 -3.21 5.63
CA GLU A 182 -0.56 -2.91 5.66
C GLU A 182 -1.30 -3.59 4.52
N ALA A 183 -0.76 -3.55 3.30
CA ALA A 183 -1.35 -4.22 2.15
C ALA A 183 -1.45 -5.75 2.37
N VAL A 184 -0.37 -6.39 2.82
CA VAL A 184 -0.36 -7.84 3.10
C VAL A 184 -1.38 -8.18 4.20
N ARG A 185 -1.37 -7.45 5.33
CA ARG A 185 -2.34 -7.68 6.42
C ARG A 185 -3.79 -7.46 5.98
N THR A 186 -4.04 -6.47 5.13
CA THR A 186 -5.36 -6.19 4.57
C THR A 186 -5.89 -7.39 3.80
N LEU A 187 -5.06 -7.99 2.95
CA LEU A 187 -5.44 -9.20 2.20
C LEU A 187 -5.80 -10.37 3.14
N LEU A 188 -4.98 -10.59 4.17
CA LEU A 188 -5.25 -11.62 5.19
C LEU A 188 -6.55 -11.34 5.95
N ALA A 189 -6.82 -10.08 6.30
CA ALA A 189 -8.06 -9.67 6.97
C ALA A 189 -9.30 -10.02 6.14
N TYR A 190 -9.23 -9.81 4.83
CA TYR A 190 -10.29 -10.18 3.88
C TYR A 190 -10.38 -11.69 3.61
N GLY A 191 -9.56 -12.53 4.27
CA GLY A 191 -9.62 -13.99 4.16
C GLY A 191 -8.82 -14.58 3.00
N TYR A 192 -7.86 -13.83 2.46
CA TYR A 192 -6.96 -14.35 1.44
C TYR A 192 -5.76 -15.04 2.09
N SER A 193 -5.41 -16.23 1.63
CA SER A 193 -4.07 -16.79 1.87
C SER A 193 -3.08 -16.21 0.87
N ILE A 194 -1.84 -16.06 1.34
CA ILE A 194 -0.70 -15.69 0.52
C ILE A 194 0.38 -16.74 0.79
N GLU A 195 0.65 -17.56 -0.21
CA GLU A 195 1.61 -18.65 -0.13
C GLU A 195 2.85 -18.31 -0.97
N ALA A 196 4.03 -18.43 -0.35
CA ALA A 196 5.29 -18.23 -1.05
C ALA A 196 5.49 -19.27 -2.15
N PRO A 197 6.17 -18.93 -3.25
CA PRO A 197 6.54 -19.91 -4.25
C PRO A 197 7.32 -21.05 -3.60
N THR A 198 6.96 -22.30 -3.91
CA THR A 198 7.73 -23.47 -3.46
C THR A 198 9.13 -23.40 -4.06
N SER A 199 10.17 -23.43 -3.21
CA SER A 199 11.55 -23.54 -3.65
C SER A 199 11.81 -24.95 -4.20
N GLU A 200 11.37 -25.26 -5.42
CA GLU A 200 11.75 -26.49 -6.12
C GLU A 200 12.67 -26.19 -7.29
N THR A 201 13.98 -26.32 -7.06
CA THR A 201 15.07 -26.74 -7.98
C THR A 201 16.44 -26.41 -7.32
N GLY A 202 17.29 -27.33 -6.86
CA GLY A 202 17.21 -28.78 -6.80
C GLY A 202 18.35 -29.34 -5.94
N GLU A 203 18.01 -30.18 -4.97
CA GLU A 203 18.89 -31.24 -4.48
C GLU A 203 18.28 -32.56 -4.96
N SER A 204 18.77 -33.06 -6.09
CA SER A 204 18.74 -34.49 -6.38
C SER A 204 20.17 -35.00 -6.36
N GLY A 205 20.70 -35.11 -5.14
CA GLY A 205 21.74 -36.08 -4.85
C GLY A 205 21.13 -37.46 -4.95
N THR A 206 21.53 -38.22 -5.98
CA THR A 206 21.57 -39.69 -6.14
C THR A 206 21.77 -39.91 -7.65
N ALA A 207 22.78 -40.63 -8.14
CA ALA A 207 23.51 -41.77 -7.60
C ALA A 207 24.98 -41.76 -8.07
#